data_AF-A0A1A6G1G4-F1
#
_entry.id   AF-A0A1A6G1G4-F1
#
_cell.length_a   1.000
_cell.length_b   1.000
_cell.length_c   1.000
_cell.angle_alpha   90.00
_cell.angle_beta   90.00
_cell.angle_gamma   90.00
#
_symmetry.space_group_name_H-M   'P 1'
#
loop_
_entity.id
_entity.type
_entity.pdbx_description
1 polymer ?
#
loop_
_entity_poly.entity_id
_entity_poly.type
_entity_poly.pdbx_seq_one_letter_code
_entity_poly.pdbx_strand_id
1 'polypeptide(L)'
;DFSRVRLVSMNEEEGADYINANYIPGYNSPQEYIATQGPLPETRNDFWRMVLQQKSHIIVMLTQCNEKRRVKCDHYWPFTEEPIAYGDITVEMISEEEQEDWASRHFRINYEQYIFIHQCVQLMWLRKKQQFCISDVIYENEQYIFIHQCVQLMWLRKKQQFCISDVIYENVSKS
;
A
#
# COMPACT_ATOMS: atom_id res chain seq x y z
N ASP A 1 -18.26 -2.77 9.01
CA ASP A 1 -18.85 -2.81 7.64
C ASP A 1 -19.01 -1.49 6.91
N PHE A 2 -19.49 -0.40 7.53
CA PHE A 2 -19.86 0.82 6.78
C PHE A 2 -18.74 1.50 5.98
N SER A 3 -17.47 1.39 6.40
CA SER A 3 -16.32 1.96 5.70
C SER A 3 -15.42 0.90 5.03
N ARG A 4 -15.82 -0.37 5.05
CA ARG A 4 -14.99 -1.48 4.53
C ARG A 4 -14.85 -1.36 3.01
N VAL A 5 -13.63 -1.53 2.50
CA VAL A 5 -13.38 -1.67 1.06
C VAL A 5 -13.89 -3.03 0.61
N ARG A 6 -14.60 -3.07 -0.52
CA ARG A 6 -15.15 -4.30 -1.09
C ARG A 6 -14.48 -4.57 -2.42
N LEU A 7 -14.02 -5.80 -2.61
CA LEU A 7 -13.49 -6.23 -3.89
C LEU A 7 -14.62 -6.66 -4.80
N VAL A 8 -14.54 -6.25 -6.06
CA VAL A 8 -15.42 -6.77 -7.10
C VAL A 8 -14.89 -8.14 -7.50
N SER A 9 -15.69 -9.17 -7.29
CA SER A 9 -15.43 -10.53 -7.79
C SER A 9 -16.25 -10.78 -9.06
N MET A 10 -15.67 -11.47 -10.05
CA MET A 10 -16.42 -11.98 -11.20
C MET A 10 -17.19 -13.27 -10.86
N ASN A 11 -16.75 -13.99 -9.82
CA ASN A 11 -17.38 -15.23 -9.36
C ASN A 11 -18.16 -14.95 -8.08
N GLU A 12 -19.40 -15.43 -8.00
CA GLU A 12 -20.33 -15.27 -6.85
C GLU A 12 -19.93 -16.15 -5.65
N GLU A 13 -18.64 -16.28 -5.37
CA GLU A 13 -18.15 -17.00 -4.19
C GLU A 13 -18.35 -16.16 -2.93
N GLU A 14 -18.97 -16.78 -1.92
CA GLU A 14 -19.24 -16.13 -0.63
C GLU A 14 -17.92 -15.73 0.05
N GLY A 15 -17.78 -14.45 0.39
CA GLY A 15 -16.56 -13.89 0.99
C GLY A 15 -15.49 -13.41 -0.01
N ALA A 16 -15.68 -13.59 -1.32
CA ALA A 16 -14.73 -13.14 -2.35
C ALA A 16 -14.59 -11.61 -2.47
N ASP A 17 -15.49 -10.85 -1.82
CA ASP A 17 -15.48 -9.39 -1.73
C ASP A 17 -14.66 -8.86 -0.54
N TYR A 18 -14.17 -9.76 0.33
CA TYR A 18 -13.53 -9.37 1.57
C TYR A 18 -12.06 -9.02 1.39
N ILE A 19 -11.68 -7.87 1.94
CA ILE A 19 -10.30 -7.50 2.24
C ILE A 19 -10.30 -6.72 3.54
N ASN A 20 -9.27 -6.90 4.37
CA ASN A 20 -9.13 -6.17 5.62
C ASN A 20 -8.60 -4.75 5.36
N ALA A 21 -9.48 -3.92 4.80
CA ALA A 21 -9.21 -2.53 4.48
C ALA A 21 -10.43 -1.64 4.71
N ASN A 22 -10.18 -0.39 5.09
CA ASN A 22 -11.19 0.61 5.38
C ASN A 22 -10.84 1.94 4.73
N TYR A 23 -11.85 2.62 4.18
CA TYR A 23 -11.73 4.01 3.79
C TYR A 23 -11.55 4.90 5.02
N ILE A 24 -10.63 5.85 4.92
CA ILE A 24 -10.40 6.91 5.90
C ILE A 24 -10.63 8.25 5.20
N PRO A 25 -11.45 9.15 5.78
CA PRO A 25 -11.64 10.48 5.24
C PRO A 25 -10.35 11.29 5.36
N GLY A 26 -10.04 12.06 4.33
CA GLY A 26 -8.97 13.05 4.36
C GLY A 26 -9.50 14.48 4.30
N TYR A 27 -8.62 15.41 3.99
CA TYR A 27 -8.94 16.83 3.90
C TYR A 27 -9.83 17.16 2.68
N ASN A 28 -9.62 16.45 1.57
CA ASN A 28 -10.23 16.72 0.27
C ASN A 28 -11.43 15.83 -0.01
N SER A 29 -11.47 14.61 0.55
CA SER A 29 -12.52 13.61 0.24
C SER A 29 -12.84 12.72 1.45
N PRO A 30 -14.11 12.31 1.63
CA PRO A 30 -14.49 11.33 2.65
C PRO A 30 -13.91 9.92 2.42
N GLN A 31 -13.34 9.65 1.24
CA GLN A 31 -12.67 8.38 0.89
C GLN A 31 -11.28 8.64 0.29
N GLU A 32 -10.53 9.57 0.87
CA GLU A 32 -9.21 9.98 0.35
C GLU A 32 -8.12 8.93 0.56
N TYR A 33 -8.23 8.16 1.65
CA TYR A 33 -7.24 7.16 2.04
C TYR A 33 -7.89 5.79 2.22
N ILE A 34 -7.09 4.75 2.04
CA ILE A 34 -7.46 3.38 2.40
C ILE A 34 -6.43 2.88 3.40
N ALA A 35 -6.84 2.55 4.61
CA ALA A 35 -5.98 1.81 5.54
C ALA A 35 -6.26 0.32 5.42
N THR A 36 -5.22 -0.48 5.24
CA THR A 36 -5.27 -1.94 5.13
C THR A 36 -4.23 -2.60 6.03
N GLN A 37 -4.41 -3.88 6.32
CA GLN A 37 -3.32 -4.68 6.87
C GLN A 37 -2.20 -4.88 5.84
N GLY A 38 -0.97 -5.11 6.32
CA GLY A 38 0.10 -5.65 5.46
C GLY A 38 -0.33 -6.97 4.80
N PRO A 39 -0.19 -7.12 3.47
CA PRO A 39 -0.61 -8.33 2.76
C PRO A 39 0.01 -9.60 3.34
N LEU A 40 -0.80 -10.65 3.42
CA LEU A 40 -0.36 -12.01 3.74
C LEU A 40 -0.11 -12.80 2.44
N PRO A 41 0.65 -13.90 2.48
CA PRO A 41 0.87 -14.74 1.29
C PRO A 41 -0.43 -15.16 0.58
N GLU A 42 -1.51 -15.36 1.33
CA GLU A 42 -2.84 -15.72 0.85
C GLU A 42 -3.70 -14.52 0.40
N THR A 43 -3.37 -13.28 0.79
CA THR A 43 -4.16 -12.06 0.47
C THR A 43 -3.44 -11.06 -0.43
N ARG A 44 -2.20 -11.34 -0.87
CA ARG A 44 -1.45 -10.45 -1.79
C ARG A 44 -2.15 -10.25 -3.15
N ASN A 45 -2.88 -11.26 -3.63
CA ASN A 45 -3.64 -11.13 -4.87
C ASN A 45 -4.83 -10.18 -4.68
N ASP A 46 -5.52 -10.29 -3.54
CA ASP A 46 -6.60 -9.40 -3.15
C ASP A 46 -6.12 -7.96 -2.96
N PHE A 47 -4.92 -7.78 -2.43
CA PHE A 47 -4.29 -6.49 -2.30
C PHE A 47 -4.07 -5.81 -3.67
N TRP A 48 -3.42 -6.49 -4.62
CA TRP A 48 -3.24 -5.90 -5.97
C TRP A 48 -4.56 -5.67 -6.69
N ARG A 49 -5.55 -6.54 -6.47
CA ARG A 49 -6.92 -6.36 -6.95
C ARG A 49 -7.55 -5.10 -6.37
N MET A 50 -7.35 -4.82 -5.09
CA MET A 50 -7.76 -3.56 -4.45
C MET A 50 -7.08 -2.36 -5.11
N VAL A 51 -5.75 -2.38 -5.24
CA VAL A 51 -4.97 -1.27 -5.84
C VAL A 51 -5.51 -0.92 -7.23
N LEU A 52 -5.74 -1.93 -8.06
CA LEU A 52 -6.25 -1.75 -9.42
C LEU A 52 -7.71 -1.24 -9.43
N GLN A 53 -8.61 -1.87 -8.68
CA GLN A 53 -10.04 -1.51 -8.66
C GLN A 53 -10.28 -0.11 -8.09
N GLN A 54 -9.50 0.27 -7.09
CA GLN A 54 -9.53 1.60 -6.47
C GLN A 54 -8.71 2.63 -7.26
N LYS A 55 -8.06 2.23 -8.36
CA LYS A 55 -7.21 3.08 -9.21
C LYS A 55 -6.17 3.86 -8.39
N SER A 56 -5.66 3.25 -7.32
CA SER A 56 -4.77 3.91 -6.37
C SER A 56 -3.37 4.06 -6.94
N HIS A 57 -2.86 5.29 -7.01
CA HIS A 57 -1.56 5.59 -7.62
C HIS A 57 -0.41 5.51 -6.62
N ILE A 58 -0.71 5.46 -5.32
CA ILE A 58 0.29 5.55 -4.26
C ILE A 58 0.01 4.47 -3.21
N ILE A 59 1.07 3.75 -2.85
CA ILE A 59 1.09 2.80 -1.73
C ILE A 59 2.13 3.32 -0.73
N VAL A 60 1.76 3.47 0.53
CA VAL A 60 2.68 3.81 1.62
C VAL A 60 2.77 2.63 2.56
N MET A 61 3.96 2.01 2.60
CA MET A 61 4.28 0.85 3.42
C MET A 61 5.11 1.29 4.63
N LEU A 62 4.53 1.07 5.82
CA LEU A 62 5.11 1.54 7.08
C LEU A 62 6.00 0.56 7.83
N THR A 63 6.11 -0.65 7.31
CA THR A 63 6.79 -1.75 7.99
C THR A 63 7.75 -2.44 7.04
N GLN A 64 8.79 -3.07 7.59
CA GLN A 64 9.58 -4.02 6.84
C GLN A 64 8.87 -5.38 6.83
N CYS A 65 9.03 -6.19 5.77
CA CYS A 65 8.45 -7.55 5.74
C CYS A 65 8.80 -8.37 6.99
N ASN A 66 10.01 -8.15 7.53
CA ASN A 66 10.50 -8.82 8.73
C ASN A 66 11.03 -7.81 9.75
N GLU A 67 10.49 -7.82 10.96
CA GLU A 67 10.94 -7.00 12.08
C GLU A 67 11.24 -7.86 13.31
N LYS A 68 12.43 -7.70 13.90
CA LYS A 68 12.86 -8.47 15.09
C LYS A 68 12.61 -10.00 14.95
N ARG A 69 12.83 -10.54 13.74
CA ARG A 69 12.61 -11.95 13.36
C ARG A 69 11.14 -12.39 13.34
N ARG A 70 10.18 -11.46 13.35
CA ARG A 70 8.77 -11.72 13.13
C ARG A 70 8.37 -11.24 11.75
N VAL A 71 7.65 -12.08 11.00
CA VAL A 71 7.03 -11.70 9.73
C VAL A 71 5.91 -10.69 10.04
N LYS A 72 5.94 -9.53 9.38
CA LYS A 72 4.95 -8.46 9.52
C LYS A 72 4.14 -8.24 8.24
N CYS A 73 4.75 -8.53 7.09
CA CYS A 73 4.14 -8.36 5.78
C CYS A 73 4.79 -9.35 4.82
N ASP A 74 4.01 -9.93 3.90
CA ASP A 74 4.55 -10.65 2.75
C ASP A 74 5.33 -9.68 1.84
N HIS A 75 6.30 -10.21 1.08
CA HIS A 75 6.95 -9.43 0.03
C HIS A 75 6.06 -9.47 -1.22
N TYR A 76 5.00 -8.67 -1.20
CA TYR A 76 3.93 -8.73 -2.20
C TYR A 76 4.28 -8.06 -3.53
N TRP A 77 5.49 -7.55 -3.73
CA TRP A 77 5.95 -6.95 -4.99
C TRP A 77 7.10 -7.75 -5.62
N PRO A 78 7.44 -7.52 -6.89
CA PRO A 78 8.56 -8.19 -7.56
C PRO A 78 9.92 -7.95 -6.88
N PHE A 79 10.76 -8.99 -6.83
CA PHE A 79 12.15 -8.88 -6.36
C PHE A 79 13.12 -8.35 -7.43
N THR A 80 12.71 -8.42 -8.70
CA THR A 80 13.49 -8.03 -9.88
C THR A 80 12.60 -7.25 -10.84
N GLU A 81 13.17 -6.80 -11.95
CA GLU A 81 12.43 -6.13 -13.04
C GLU A 81 11.50 -7.09 -13.82
N GLU A 82 11.65 -8.40 -13.62
CA GLU A 82 10.80 -9.41 -14.26
C GLU A 82 9.35 -9.28 -13.77
N PRO A 83 8.35 -9.15 -14.67
CA PRO A 83 6.95 -9.08 -14.29
C PRO A 83 6.49 -10.33 -13.53
N ILE A 84 5.72 -10.14 -12.46
CA ILE A 84 5.15 -11.23 -11.65
C ILE A 84 3.62 -11.17 -11.67
N ALA A 85 2.98 -12.32 -11.85
CA ALA A 85 1.54 -12.48 -11.79
C ALA A 85 1.04 -12.71 -10.35
N TYR A 86 0.02 -11.94 -9.96
CA TYR A 86 -0.72 -12.00 -8.70
C TYR A 86 -2.20 -12.25 -9.02
N GLY A 87 -2.55 -13.50 -9.33
CA GLY A 87 -3.81 -13.83 -9.98
C GLY A 87 -3.83 -13.28 -11.42
N ASP A 88 -4.91 -12.59 -11.80
CA ASP A 88 -5.08 -11.99 -13.14
C ASP A 88 -4.34 -10.65 -13.33
N ILE A 89 -3.63 -10.19 -12.29
CA ILE A 89 -2.89 -8.92 -12.29
C ILE A 89 -1.40 -9.19 -12.41
N THR A 90 -0.77 -8.59 -13.41
CA THR A 90 0.69 -8.64 -13.56
C THR A 90 1.30 -7.33 -13.07
N VAL A 91 2.30 -7.43 -12.20
CA VAL A 91 3.03 -6.28 -11.65
C VAL A 91 4.48 -6.34 -12.10
N GLU A 92 4.94 -5.26 -12.70
CA GLU A 92 6.32 -5.08 -13.19
C GLU A 92 6.97 -3.93 -12.43
N MET A 93 8.17 -4.14 -11.90
CA MET A 93 8.95 -3.08 -11.26
C MET A 93 9.78 -2.35 -12.32
N ILE A 94 9.40 -1.10 -12.59
CA ILE A 94 10.02 -0.25 -13.62
C ILE A 94 11.30 0.40 -13.11
N SER A 95 11.30 0.81 -11.84
CA SER A 95 12.48 1.38 -11.20
C SER A 95 12.38 1.28 -9.69
N GLU A 96 13.54 1.22 -9.04
CA GLU A 96 13.70 1.27 -7.59
C GLU A 96 14.75 2.32 -7.24
N GLU A 97 14.45 3.16 -6.24
CA GLU A 97 15.41 4.05 -5.59
C GLU A 97 15.44 3.71 -4.11
N GLU A 98 16.60 3.30 -3.60
CA GLU A 98 16.82 3.08 -2.18
C GLU A 98 17.71 4.19 -1.60
N GLN A 99 17.29 4.74 -0.47
CA GLN A 99 18.03 5.71 0.34
C GLN A 99 18.21 5.15 1.76
N GLU A 100 18.98 5.83 2.60
CA GLU A 100 19.22 5.37 4.00
C GLU A 100 17.93 5.17 4.80
N ASP A 101 16.93 6.02 4.55
CA ASP A 101 15.72 6.11 5.39
C ASP A 101 14.46 5.56 4.72
N TRP A 102 14.47 5.40 3.40
CA TRP A 102 13.30 4.99 2.64
C TRP A 102 13.67 4.38 1.28
N ALA A 103 12.74 3.61 0.71
CA ALA A 103 12.80 3.14 -0.66
C ALA A 103 11.56 3.59 -1.43
N SER A 104 11.72 3.91 -2.72
CA SER A 104 10.61 4.14 -3.65
C SER A 104 10.67 3.18 -4.82
N ARG A 105 9.54 2.58 -5.16
CA ARG A 105 9.41 1.68 -6.31
C ARG A 105 8.32 2.17 -7.24
N HIS A 106 8.61 2.19 -8.54
CA HIS A 106 7.62 2.49 -9.57
C HIS A 106 7.16 1.17 -10.18
N PHE A 107 5.85 0.95 -10.14
CA PHE A 107 5.24 -0.24 -10.68
C PHE A 107 4.39 0.07 -11.90
N ARG A 108 4.44 -0.82 -12.87
CA ARG A 108 3.46 -0.95 -13.94
C ARG A 108 2.56 -2.14 -13.61
N ILE A 109 1.25 -1.89 -13.59
CA ILE A 109 0.24 -2.89 -13.29
C ILE A 109 -0.60 -3.09 -14.54
N ASN A 110 -0.70 -4.35 -14.97
CA ASN A 110 -1.49 -4.77 -16.11
C ASN A 110 -2.54 -5.79 -15.64
N TYR A 111 -3.72 -5.74 -16.23
CA TYR A 111 -4.76 -6.76 -16.06
C TYR A 111 -5.01 -7.41 -17.41
N GLU A 112 -4.98 -8.74 -17.48
CA GLU A 112 -4.93 -9.50 -18.75
C GLU A 112 -6.01 -9.11 -19.77
N GLN A 113 -7.15 -8.57 -19.33
CA GLN A 113 -8.28 -8.19 -20.19
C GLN A 113 -8.36 -6.70 -20.54
N TYR A 114 -7.52 -5.83 -19.97
CA TYR A 114 -7.58 -4.38 -20.20
C TYR A 114 -6.27 -3.85 -20.81
N ILE A 115 -6.40 -2.95 -21.79
CA ILE A 115 -5.27 -2.17 -22.35
C ILE A 115 -4.80 -1.08 -21.37
N PHE A 116 -5.50 -0.91 -20.23
CA PHE A 116 -5.19 0.12 -19.27
C PHE A 116 -3.95 -0.23 -18.45
N ILE A 117 -2.88 0.53 -18.67
CA ILE A 117 -1.67 0.48 -17.87
C ILE A 117 -1.88 1.37 -16.65
N HIS A 118 -1.87 0.78 -15.46
CA HIS A 118 -1.92 1.53 -14.20
C HIS A 118 -0.50 1.69 -13.64
N GLN A 119 -0.14 2.90 -13.24
CA GLN A 119 1.16 3.17 -12.60
C GLN A 119 0.94 3.53 -11.15
N CYS A 120 1.69 2.88 -10.26
CA CYS A 120 1.70 3.24 -8.85
C CYS A 120 3.11 3.33 -8.28
N VAL A 121 3.26 4.15 -7.25
CA VAL A 121 4.51 4.32 -6.51
C VAL A 121 4.34 3.73 -5.12
N GLN A 122 5.20 2.78 -4.75
CA GLN A 122 5.31 2.32 -3.37
C GLN A 122 6.43 3.07 -2.66
N LEU A 123 6.13 3.61 -1.49
CA LEU A 123 7.09 4.24 -0.59
C LEU A 123 7.19 3.43 0.68
N MET A 124 8.40 3.01 1.03
CA MET A 124 8.67 2.22 2.22
C MET A 124 9.64 2.94 3.14
N TRP A 125 9.39 2.94 4.44
CA TRP A 125 10.34 3.43 5.44
C TRP A 125 11.33 2.35 5.87
N LEU A 126 12.63 2.66 5.88
CA LEU A 126 13.72 1.71 6.17
C LEU A 126 14.36 1.92 7.56
N ARG A 127 14.21 3.09 8.19
CA ARG A 127 14.94 3.40 9.43
C ARG A 127 14.39 2.68 10.67
N LYS A 128 15.29 2.03 11.43
CA LYS A 128 15.01 1.33 12.71
C LYS A 128 15.12 2.20 13.98
N LYS A 129 15.29 3.53 13.87
CA LYS A 129 15.61 4.41 15.02
C LYS A 129 14.42 5.24 15.52
N GLN A 130 13.59 4.61 16.35
CA GLN A 130 13.07 5.07 17.65
C GLN A 130 11.81 4.26 17.98
N GLN A 131 12.03 3.00 18.36
CA GLN A 131 11.02 2.26 19.12
C GLN A 131 11.20 2.64 20.59
N PHE A 132 10.92 3.91 20.92
CA PHE A 132 10.73 4.30 22.32
C PHE A 132 9.38 3.74 22.75
N CYS A 133 9.42 2.86 23.73
CA CYS A 133 8.26 2.26 24.36
C CYS A 133 7.29 3.35 24.82
N ILE A 134 6.18 3.58 24.14
CA ILE A 134 5.01 4.19 24.78
C ILE A 134 3.75 3.51 24.26
N SER A 135 3.05 2.91 25.23
CA SER A 135 1.71 2.33 25.22
C SER A 135 0.79 2.76 24.08
N ASP A 136 0.16 1.75 23.48
CA ASP A 136 -1.00 1.63 22.56
C ASP A 136 -1.79 2.87 22.05
N VAL A 137 -1.71 4.04 22.67
CA VAL A 137 -2.39 5.30 22.30
C VAL A 137 -1.50 6.23 21.46
N ILE A 138 -0.17 6.08 21.51
CA ILE A 138 0.77 6.91 20.71
C ILE A 138 0.91 6.41 19.25
N TYR A 139 0.60 5.13 19.00
CA TYR A 139 0.68 4.53 17.66
C TYR A 139 -0.18 5.26 16.61
N GLU A 140 -1.39 5.71 16.97
CA GLU A 140 -2.22 6.46 16.02
C GLU A 140 -1.62 7.83 15.68
N ASN A 141 -1.18 8.61 16.67
CA ASN A 141 -0.68 9.97 16.43
C ASN A 141 0.68 10.00 15.69
N GLU A 142 1.61 9.09 16.00
CA GLU A 142 2.90 9.05 15.30
C GLU A 142 2.78 8.44 13.90
N GLN A 143 1.88 7.47 13.69
CA GLN A 143 1.54 7.03 12.33
C GLN A 143 0.96 8.19 11.51
N TYR A 144 0.07 9.01 12.07
CA TYR A 144 -0.46 10.21 11.40
C TYR A 144 0.60 11.26 11.09
N ILE A 145 1.55 11.50 12.00
CA ILE A 145 2.68 12.41 11.75
C ILE A 145 3.58 11.84 10.65
N PHE A 146 3.81 10.52 10.63
CA PHE A 146 4.58 9.85 9.61
C PHE A 146 3.86 9.83 8.25
N ILE A 147 2.53 9.59 8.23
CA ILE A 147 1.65 9.79 7.06
C ILE A 147 1.86 11.20 6.52
N HIS A 148 1.72 12.21 7.37
CA HIS A 148 1.86 13.60 6.99
C HIS A 148 3.27 13.93 6.50
N GLN A 149 4.32 13.37 7.09
CA GLN A 149 5.70 13.56 6.66
C GLN A 149 5.99 12.86 5.34
N CYS A 150 5.50 11.63 5.12
CA CYS A 150 5.57 10.96 3.83
C CYS A 150 4.82 11.75 2.77
N VAL A 151 3.59 12.16 3.05
CA VAL A 151 2.79 13.02 2.16
C VAL A 151 3.49 14.36 1.91
N GLN A 152 4.11 14.98 2.91
CA GLN A 152 4.89 16.23 2.75
C GLN A 152 6.19 16.02 1.96
N LEU A 153 6.91 14.91 2.15
CA LEU A 153 8.10 14.56 1.37
C LEU A 153 7.73 14.28 -0.08
N MET A 154 6.59 13.61 -0.31
CA MET A 154 5.98 13.46 -1.63
C MET A 154 5.58 14.82 -2.21
N TRP A 155 5.02 15.72 -1.39
CA TRP A 155 4.60 17.07 -1.78
C TRP A 155 5.78 17.98 -2.15
N LEU A 156 6.89 17.88 -1.40
CA LEU A 156 8.13 18.62 -1.65
C LEU A 156 8.81 18.17 -2.94
N ARG A 157 8.69 16.88 -3.32
CA ARG A 157 9.12 16.39 -4.64
C ARG A 157 8.10 16.70 -5.76
N LYS A 158 6.83 16.96 -5.42
CA LYS A 158 5.72 17.32 -6.33
C LYS A 158 5.74 18.76 -6.87
N LYS A 159 6.92 19.37 -7.07
CA LYS A 159 7.05 20.34 -8.17
C LYS A 159 7.12 19.67 -9.55
N GLN A 160 7.14 18.34 -9.60
CA GLN A 160 6.99 17.55 -10.81
C GLN A 160 5.93 16.44 -10.60
N GLN A 161 4.69 16.75 -11.00
CA GLN A 161 3.82 15.84 -11.76
C GLN A 161 3.23 14.58 -11.07
N PHE A 162 2.25 14.70 -10.16
CA PHE A 162 1.13 13.73 -10.06
C PHE A 162 -0.13 14.42 -9.49
N CYS A 163 -1.32 14.16 -10.04
CA CYS A 163 -2.60 14.60 -9.45
C CYS A 163 -2.97 13.68 -8.28
N ILE A 164 -3.49 14.26 -7.20
CA ILE A 164 -3.81 13.55 -5.95
C ILE A 164 -5.21 12.94 -6.10
N SER A 165 -5.26 11.63 -6.27
CA SER A 165 -6.41 10.81 -5.90
C SER A 165 -5.88 9.44 -5.49
N ASP A 166 -6.08 9.13 -4.21
CA ASP A 166 -6.09 7.80 -3.59
C ASP A 166 -4.72 7.23 -3.19
N VAL A 167 -4.43 7.32 -1.88
CA VAL A 167 -3.24 6.75 -1.20
C VAL A 167 -3.66 5.57 -0.33
N ILE A 168 -3.01 4.43 -0.50
CA ILE A 168 -3.19 3.24 0.34
C ILE A 168 -2.14 3.22 1.46
N TYR A 169 -2.57 2.90 2.67
CA TYR A 169 -1.80 2.86 3.89
C TYR A 169 -1.81 1.46 4.50
N GLU A 170 -0.64 0.89 4.76
CA GLU A 170 -0.56 -0.46 5.34
C GLU A 170 -0.08 -0.42 6.79
N ASN A 171 -0.96 -0.82 7.71
CA ASN A 171 -0.67 -0.90 9.14
C ASN A 171 -0.30 -2.32 9.58
N VAL A 172 0.62 -2.40 10.54
CA VAL A 172 0.99 -3.66 11.20
C VAL A 172 -0.13 -4.07 12.16
N SER A 173 -0.74 -5.23 11.92
CA SER A 173 -1.63 -5.85 12.90
C SER A 173 -0.82 -6.27 14.15
N LYS A 174 -1.36 -5.94 15.34
CA LYS A 174 -0.78 -6.34 16.62
C LYS A 174 -0.95 -7.86 16.76
N SER A 175 0.15 -8.59 16.59
CA SER A 175 0.29 -10.00 16.98
C SER A 175 0.43 -10.13 18.49
#